data_AF-A0A1I2PD19-F1
#
_entry.id   AF-A0A1I2PD19-F1
#
_cell.length_a   1.000
_cell.length_b   1.000
_cell.length_c   1.000
_cell.angle_alpha   90.00
_cell.angle_beta   90.00
_cell.angle_gamma   90.00
#
_symmetry.space_group_name_H-M   'P 1'
#
loop_
_entity.id
_entity.type
_entity.pdbx_description
1 polymer ?
#
loop_
_entity_poly.entity_id
_entity_poly.type
_entity_poly.pdbx_seq_one_letter_code
_entity_poly.pdbx_strand_id
1 'polypeptide(L)'
;MAAKQPSLSANNLTAQIHHRGAGNPASILPRSAISNCFPGLEFDFRNLWRRAFEGIVLVENNNYVIDAEPAYQHLVTRRLLRFAGLEVGTMVNTTGPVFPDGSSGTLASVANPNAVSFMEWSNSIARILHLQGQLVSCEFTAQADASTEVLAGPDTPVITVELRLRTFFEPDTAAFNPALLQPGELTQGLCAPWQNDYRECACYYWAASRPDYVNVEPGVNGLSRGDMWFAKKRTGTYIPDNRTDTRLYSYDDLFKSWQEDLQFIIRGKDADES
;
A
#
# COMPACT_ATOMS: atom_id res chain seq x y z
N MET A 1 -10.09 33.22 30.47
CA MET A 1 -9.58 32.22 29.51
C MET A 1 -10.17 32.56 28.15
N ALA A 2 -9.35 32.96 27.18
CA ALA A 2 -9.83 33.33 25.85
C ALA A 2 -10.34 32.10 25.11
N ALA A 3 -11.53 32.19 24.51
CA ALA A 3 -12.10 31.14 23.67
C ALA A 3 -11.14 30.86 22.51
N LYS A 4 -10.70 29.60 22.39
CA LYS A 4 -9.88 29.11 21.28
C LYS A 4 -10.65 29.38 19.99
N GLN A 5 -10.09 30.20 19.10
CA GLN A 5 -10.67 30.42 17.77
C GLN A 5 -10.94 29.07 17.10
N PRO A 6 -12.07 28.90 16.38
CA PRO A 6 -12.34 27.67 15.69
C PRO A 6 -11.22 27.44 14.67
N SER A 7 -10.44 26.38 14.88
CA SER A 7 -9.54 25.82 13.87
C SER A 7 -10.35 25.63 12.60
N LEU A 8 -9.79 26.00 11.44
CA LEU A 8 -10.38 25.76 10.11
C LEU A 8 -11.05 24.37 10.08
N SER A 9 -12.36 24.36 10.26
CA SER A 9 -13.16 23.14 10.24
C SER A 9 -13.54 22.94 8.80
N ALA A 10 -12.80 22.07 8.14
CA ALA A 10 -12.95 21.87 6.73
C ALA A 10 -14.12 20.87 6.52
N ASN A 11 -15.32 21.43 6.41
CA ASN A 11 -16.62 20.72 6.39
C ASN A 11 -16.81 19.76 5.20
N ASN A 12 -15.91 19.79 4.21
CA ASN A 12 -15.95 18.92 3.05
C ASN A 12 -14.62 18.19 2.92
N LEU A 13 -14.50 17.07 3.63
CA LEU A 13 -13.31 16.20 3.64
C LEU A 13 -13.01 15.65 2.24
N THR A 14 -14.05 15.36 1.45
CA THR A 14 -13.93 14.94 0.05
C THR A 14 -13.28 16.02 -0.81
N ALA A 15 -13.70 17.27 -0.67
CA ALA A 15 -13.11 18.39 -1.40
C ALA A 15 -11.63 18.65 -1.01
N GLN A 16 -11.24 18.38 0.23
CA GLN A 16 -9.84 18.45 0.65
C GLN A 16 -9.00 17.34 0.05
N ILE A 17 -9.48 16.10 0.10
CA ILE A 17 -8.79 14.94 -0.49
C ILE A 17 -8.59 15.12 -1.99
N HIS A 18 -9.55 15.75 -2.67
CA HIS A 18 -9.47 16.06 -4.09
C HIS A 18 -8.89 17.44 -4.40
N HIS A 19 -8.50 18.22 -3.40
CA HIS A 19 -7.90 19.52 -3.64
C HIS A 19 -6.52 19.33 -4.26
N ARG A 20 -6.38 19.75 -5.51
CA ARG A 20 -5.09 19.83 -6.18
C ARG A 20 -4.58 21.25 -6.08
N GLY A 21 -3.49 21.44 -5.32
CA GLY A 21 -2.80 22.72 -5.25
C GLY A 21 -2.43 23.23 -6.65
N ALA A 22 -2.50 24.55 -6.83
CA ALA A 22 -2.17 25.18 -8.11
C ALA A 22 -0.74 24.82 -8.54
N GLY A 23 -0.59 24.41 -9.80
CA GLY A 23 0.70 23.99 -10.37
C GLY A 23 1.05 22.52 -10.16
N ASN A 24 0.38 21.77 -9.28
CA ASN A 24 0.72 20.35 -9.15
C ASN A 24 0.12 19.53 -10.31
N PRO A 25 0.85 18.56 -10.89
CA PRO A 25 0.32 17.71 -11.95
C PRO A 25 -0.85 16.84 -11.45
N ALA A 26 -1.66 16.30 -12.36
CA ALA A 26 -2.81 15.47 -11.96
C ALA A 26 -2.40 14.22 -11.16
N SER A 27 -1.20 13.69 -11.41
CA SER A 27 -0.64 12.49 -10.79
C SER A 27 -0.31 12.61 -9.30
N ILE A 28 -0.25 13.84 -8.75
CA ILE A 28 0.10 14.05 -7.33
C ILE A 28 -1.01 13.68 -6.35
N LEU A 29 -2.24 13.50 -6.85
CA LEU A 29 -3.36 13.20 -5.98
C LEU A 29 -3.26 11.73 -5.55
N PRO A 30 -3.59 11.38 -4.30
CA PRO A 30 -3.57 9.98 -3.84
C PRO A 30 -4.36 9.03 -4.74
N ARG A 31 -5.44 9.51 -5.37
CA ARG A 31 -6.24 8.74 -6.35
C ARG A 31 -5.49 8.32 -7.62
N SER A 32 -4.38 8.99 -7.92
CA SER A 32 -3.53 8.72 -9.09
C SER A 32 -2.36 7.81 -8.76
N ALA A 33 -2.16 7.51 -7.46
CA ALA A 33 -1.28 6.43 -7.05
C ALA A 33 -2.07 5.11 -7.09
N ILE A 34 -1.46 4.08 -7.67
CA ILE A 34 -1.91 2.70 -7.46
C ILE A 34 -1.34 2.29 -6.11
N SER A 35 -2.00 2.72 -5.02
CA SER A 35 -1.67 2.28 -3.66
C SER A 35 -1.95 0.78 -3.59
N ASN A 36 -0.91 -0.03 -3.79
CA ASN A 36 -1.04 -1.47 -3.74
C ASN A 36 -0.42 -2.04 -2.46
N CYS A 37 -0.58 -3.35 -2.30
CA CYS A 37 -0.14 -4.15 -1.17
C CYS A 37 1.39 -4.24 -0.98
N PHE A 38 2.19 -3.43 -1.69
CA PHE A 38 3.63 -3.35 -1.55
C PHE A 38 4.02 -1.99 -0.99
N PRO A 39 4.94 -1.97 -0.02
CA PRO A 39 5.18 -0.76 0.72
C PRO A 39 5.80 0.29 -0.22
N GLY A 40 5.37 1.54 -0.08
CA GLY A 40 6.05 2.65 -0.76
C GLY A 40 7.50 2.75 -0.29
N LEU A 41 8.30 3.59 -0.96
CA LEU A 41 9.70 3.82 -0.58
C LEU A 41 9.86 4.41 0.82
N GLU A 42 8.77 4.97 1.36
CA GLU A 42 8.78 5.76 2.59
C GLU A 42 8.37 4.93 3.81
N PHE A 43 7.24 4.21 3.73
CA PHE A 43 6.68 3.48 4.87
C PHE A 43 5.83 2.27 4.46
N ASP A 44 6.00 1.19 5.21
CA ASP A 44 5.17 -0.02 5.17
C ASP A 44 4.09 0.02 6.25
N PHE A 45 2.98 0.69 5.95
CA PHE A 45 1.83 0.79 6.85
C PHE A 45 1.10 -0.54 7.09
N ARG A 46 1.39 -1.60 6.32
CA ARG A 46 0.86 -2.94 6.57
C ARG A 46 1.27 -3.45 7.95
N ASN A 47 2.41 -2.97 8.49
CA ASN A 47 2.85 -3.30 9.84
C ASN A 47 1.85 -2.87 10.94
N LEU A 48 0.99 -1.88 10.70
CA LEU A 48 -0.10 -1.54 11.63
C LEU A 48 -1.09 -2.68 11.85
N TRP A 49 -1.26 -3.53 10.84
CA TRP A 49 -2.20 -4.65 10.88
C TRP A 49 -1.68 -5.81 11.73
N ARG A 50 -0.36 -6.00 11.79
CA ARG A 50 0.29 -7.17 12.40
C ARG A 50 -0.15 -7.41 13.83
N ARG A 51 -0.31 -6.33 14.61
CA ARG A 51 -0.69 -6.41 16.03
C ARG A 51 -2.08 -5.82 16.30
N ALA A 52 -2.91 -5.68 15.28
CA ALA A 52 -4.24 -5.08 15.42
C ALA A 52 -5.07 -5.77 16.52
N PHE A 53 -4.94 -7.09 16.67
CA PHE A 53 -5.61 -7.87 17.72
C PHE A 53 -4.64 -8.16 18.89
N GLU A 54 -5.12 -7.98 20.12
CA GLU A 54 -4.33 -8.28 21.31
C GLU A 54 -3.98 -9.77 21.41
N GLY A 55 -2.77 -10.08 21.89
CA GLY A 55 -2.31 -11.44 22.12
C GLY A 55 -1.83 -12.22 20.90
N ILE A 56 -1.91 -11.67 19.68
CA ILE A 56 -1.42 -12.32 18.45
C ILE A 56 -0.63 -11.36 17.56
N VAL A 57 0.22 -11.94 16.71
CA VAL A 57 0.93 -11.25 15.63
C VAL A 57 0.59 -11.93 14.31
N LEU A 58 -0.02 -11.19 13.41
CA LEU A 58 -0.32 -11.59 12.04
C LEU A 58 0.84 -11.27 11.11
N VAL A 59 0.93 -12.06 10.04
CA VAL A 59 1.67 -11.68 8.84
C VAL A 59 0.83 -10.71 8.03
N GLU A 60 1.39 -9.55 7.72
CA GLU A 60 0.68 -8.42 7.13
C GLU A 60 0.20 -8.64 5.69
N ASN A 61 0.85 -9.52 4.93
CA ASN A 61 0.49 -9.80 3.53
C ASN A 61 -0.40 -11.04 3.34
N ASN A 62 -0.65 -11.83 4.39
CA ASN A 62 -1.40 -13.10 4.25
C ASN A 62 -2.26 -13.47 5.47
N ASN A 63 -2.20 -12.75 6.59
CA ASN A 63 -3.05 -12.91 7.77
C ASN A 63 -2.96 -14.23 8.54
N TYR A 64 -1.88 -15.00 8.41
CA TYR A 64 -1.66 -16.10 9.35
C TYR A 64 -0.92 -15.61 10.60
N VAL A 65 -1.23 -16.23 11.73
CA VAL A 65 -0.60 -15.91 13.01
C VAL A 65 0.82 -16.48 13.02
N ILE A 66 1.82 -15.62 13.21
CA ILE A 66 3.24 -16.01 13.33
C ILE A 66 3.71 -16.09 14.77
N ASP A 67 3.08 -15.34 15.66
CA ASP A 67 3.41 -15.33 17.09
C ASP A 67 2.17 -15.05 17.91
N ALA A 68 2.14 -15.55 19.14
CA ALA A 68 0.99 -15.43 20.03
C ALA A 68 1.39 -15.56 21.50
N GLU A 69 0.62 -14.93 22.38
CA GLU A 69 0.72 -15.17 23.82
C GLU A 69 0.27 -16.61 24.16
N PRO A 70 0.66 -17.17 25.32
CA PRO A 70 0.38 -18.57 25.66
C PRO A 70 -1.09 -18.99 25.55
N ALA A 71 -2.03 -18.09 25.85
CA ALA A 71 -3.47 -18.34 25.74
C ALA A 71 -3.94 -18.55 24.29
N TYR A 72 -3.22 -17.96 23.33
CA TYR A 72 -3.55 -17.96 21.90
C TYR A 72 -2.58 -18.78 21.05
N GLN A 73 -1.65 -19.54 21.67
CA GLN A 73 -0.65 -20.34 20.96
C GLN A 73 -1.26 -21.32 19.95
N HIS A 74 -2.46 -21.81 20.24
CA HIS A 74 -3.22 -22.70 19.36
C HIS A 74 -3.63 -22.04 18.02
N LEU A 75 -3.49 -20.71 17.89
CA LEU A 75 -3.76 -19.94 16.68
C LEU A 75 -2.57 -19.81 15.75
N VAL A 76 -1.34 -20.05 16.23
CA VAL A 76 -0.13 -19.95 15.39
C VAL A 76 -0.26 -20.87 14.17
N THR A 77 0.16 -20.36 13.00
CA THR A 77 -0.04 -20.94 11.64
C THR A 77 -1.47 -20.95 11.10
N ARG A 78 -2.45 -20.45 11.85
CA ARG A 78 -3.84 -20.32 11.34
C ARG A 78 -4.05 -18.97 10.70
N ARG A 79 -4.84 -18.96 9.64
CA ARG A 79 -5.16 -17.75 8.88
C ARG A 79 -6.44 -17.11 9.40
N LEU A 80 -6.39 -15.82 9.72
CA LEU A 80 -7.58 -15.02 9.97
C LEU A 80 -8.34 -14.85 8.65
N LEU A 81 -9.57 -15.34 8.62
CA LEU A 81 -10.43 -15.38 7.43
C LEU A 81 -11.47 -14.27 7.45
N ARG A 82 -12.12 -14.07 8.61
CA ARG A 82 -13.17 -13.08 8.85
C ARG A 82 -13.05 -12.54 10.27
N PHE A 83 -13.65 -11.39 10.50
CA PHE A 83 -13.76 -10.79 11.82
C PHE A 83 -15.00 -9.91 11.91
N ALA A 84 -15.43 -9.58 13.12
CA ALA A 84 -16.55 -8.67 13.40
C ALA A 84 -17.87 -9.08 12.73
N GLY A 85 -18.08 -10.37 12.48
CA GLY A 85 -19.27 -10.87 11.78
C GLY A 85 -19.40 -10.39 10.33
N LEU A 86 -18.31 -9.92 9.72
CA LEU A 86 -18.33 -9.45 8.33
C LEU A 86 -18.46 -10.63 7.37
N GLU A 87 -19.39 -10.52 6.42
CA GLU A 87 -19.57 -11.53 5.36
C GLU A 87 -18.34 -11.60 4.45
N VAL A 88 -17.78 -10.43 4.11
CA VAL A 88 -16.58 -10.32 3.29
C VAL A 88 -15.36 -10.55 4.17
N GLY A 89 -14.68 -11.67 3.92
CA GLY A 89 -13.43 -12.01 4.58
C GLY A 89 -12.27 -11.12 4.17
N THR A 90 -11.09 -11.50 4.63
CA THR A 90 -9.85 -10.79 4.34
C THR A 90 -9.26 -11.15 2.98
N MET A 91 -9.77 -12.20 2.33
CA MET A 91 -9.26 -12.71 1.06
C MET A 91 -10.35 -12.68 0.00
N VAL A 92 -9.94 -12.60 -1.27
CA VAL A 92 -10.82 -12.61 -2.45
C VAL A 92 -10.32 -13.62 -3.48
N ASN A 93 -11.25 -14.16 -4.27
CA ASN A 93 -10.88 -14.93 -5.44
C ASN A 93 -10.31 -14.00 -6.52
N THR A 94 -9.23 -14.39 -7.15
CA THR A 94 -8.51 -13.58 -8.12
C THR A 94 -8.87 -14.05 -9.52
N THR A 95 -9.52 -13.18 -10.29
CA THR A 95 -9.94 -13.46 -11.65
C THR A 95 -9.51 -12.34 -12.58
N GLY A 96 -9.15 -12.69 -13.81
CA GLY A 96 -8.81 -11.71 -14.83
C GLY A 96 -8.27 -12.35 -16.10
N PRO A 97 -7.98 -11.54 -17.13
CA PRO A 97 -7.30 -12.01 -18.32
C PRO A 97 -5.79 -12.21 -18.03
N VAL A 98 -5.21 -13.29 -18.54
CA VAL A 98 -3.75 -13.54 -18.44
C VAL A 98 -2.98 -12.76 -19.52
N PHE A 99 -3.64 -12.44 -20.63
CA PHE A 99 -3.08 -11.71 -21.77
C PHE A 99 -4.01 -10.55 -22.17
N PRO A 100 -3.47 -9.48 -22.79
CA PRO A 100 -4.30 -8.45 -23.42
C PRO A 100 -5.36 -9.08 -24.35
N ASP A 101 -6.59 -8.57 -24.29
CA ASP A 101 -7.77 -9.05 -25.04
C ASP A 101 -8.18 -10.51 -24.80
N GLY A 102 -7.60 -11.18 -23.79
CA GLY A 102 -7.97 -12.53 -23.39
C GLY A 102 -9.29 -12.59 -22.61
N SER A 103 -9.91 -13.77 -22.56
CA SER A 103 -11.04 -14.02 -21.67
C SER A 103 -10.60 -14.04 -20.20
N SER A 104 -11.48 -13.60 -19.30
CA SER A 104 -11.21 -13.67 -17.86
C SER A 104 -11.36 -15.10 -17.34
N GLY A 105 -10.42 -15.53 -16.53
CA GLY A 105 -10.45 -16.79 -15.80
C GLY A 105 -9.86 -16.66 -14.41
N THR A 106 -9.85 -17.76 -13.67
CA THR A 106 -9.19 -17.85 -12.37
C THR A 106 -7.68 -17.75 -12.51
N LEU A 107 -7.04 -16.88 -11.73
CA LEU A 107 -5.60 -16.63 -11.79
C LEU A 107 -4.83 -17.54 -10.81
N ALA A 108 -4.96 -18.86 -10.98
CA ALA A 108 -4.26 -19.85 -10.15
C ALA A 108 -2.80 -20.02 -10.59
N SER A 109 -1.94 -20.40 -9.65
CA SER A 109 -0.54 -20.78 -9.91
C SER A 109 -0.14 -22.01 -9.09
N VAL A 110 1.03 -22.59 -9.35
CA VAL A 110 1.56 -23.70 -8.53
C VAL A 110 1.70 -23.29 -7.06
N ALA A 111 2.07 -22.03 -6.79
CA ALA A 111 2.23 -21.51 -5.44
C ALA A 111 0.90 -21.09 -4.78
N ASN A 112 -0.12 -20.74 -5.58
CA ASN A 112 -1.45 -20.36 -5.12
C ASN A 112 -2.51 -21.09 -5.96
N PRO A 113 -2.75 -22.38 -5.71
CA PRO A 113 -3.66 -23.19 -6.51
C PRO A 113 -5.12 -22.77 -6.35
N ASN A 114 -5.45 -22.09 -5.24
CA ASN A 114 -6.80 -21.63 -4.97
C ASN A 114 -7.11 -20.27 -5.65
N ALA A 115 -6.09 -19.61 -6.23
CA ALA A 115 -6.17 -18.28 -6.81
C ALA A 115 -6.73 -17.23 -5.85
N VAL A 116 -6.42 -17.37 -4.57
CA VAL A 116 -6.96 -16.49 -3.53
C VAL A 116 -5.92 -15.43 -3.21
N SER A 117 -6.30 -14.16 -3.23
CA SER A 117 -5.43 -13.04 -2.88
C SER A 117 -5.94 -12.35 -1.62
N PHE A 118 -5.00 -11.86 -0.82
CA PHE A 118 -5.32 -11.00 0.30
C PHE A 118 -5.88 -9.66 -0.21
N MET A 119 -7.03 -9.25 0.32
CA MET A 119 -7.54 -7.90 0.10
C MET A 119 -6.60 -6.91 0.78
N GLU A 120 -6.45 -5.72 0.20
CA GLU A 120 -5.57 -4.73 0.81
C GLU A 120 -5.98 -4.44 2.27
N TRP A 121 -5.02 -4.49 3.19
CA TRP A 121 -5.18 -4.35 4.65
C TRP A 121 -6.00 -3.12 5.06
N SER A 122 -5.91 -2.03 4.27
CA SER A 122 -6.66 -0.80 4.48
C SER A 122 -8.18 -1.03 4.39
N ASN A 123 -8.64 -1.96 3.55
CA ASN A 123 -10.04 -2.37 3.52
C ASN A 123 -10.47 -3.02 4.83
N SER A 124 -9.61 -3.87 5.40
CA SER A 124 -9.88 -4.53 6.68
C SER A 124 -9.93 -3.50 7.82
N ILE A 125 -8.94 -2.60 7.91
CA ILE A 125 -8.91 -1.55 8.93
C ILE A 125 -10.13 -0.63 8.82
N ALA A 126 -10.46 -0.18 7.61
CA ALA A 126 -11.61 0.70 7.40
C ALA A 126 -12.93 0.10 7.93
N ARG A 127 -13.07 -1.23 7.89
CA ARG A 127 -14.26 -1.93 8.38
C ARG A 127 -14.31 -2.07 9.91
N ILE A 128 -13.19 -2.01 10.62
CA ILE A 128 -13.15 -2.27 12.08
C ILE A 128 -12.63 -1.11 12.92
N LEU A 129 -12.21 -0.01 12.31
CA LEU A 129 -11.67 1.14 13.04
C LEU A 129 -12.63 1.67 14.13
N HIS A 130 -13.94 1.54 13.94
CA HIS A 130 -14.94 1.96 14.93
C HIS A 130 -15.09 1.00 16.13
N LEU A 131 -14.48 -0.19 16.06
CA LEU A 131 -14.53 -1.25 17.09
C LEU A 131 -13.30 -1.25 18.00
N GLN A 132 -12.41 -0.27 17.88
CA GLN A 132 -11.19 -0.19 18.69
C GLN A 132 -11.50 -0.28 20.18
N GLY A 133 -10.72 -1.08 20.91
CA GLY A 133 -10.89 -1.36 22.32
C GLY A 133 -11.97 -2.41 22.63
N GLN A 134 -12.77 -2.86 21.67
CA GLN A 134 -13.82 -3.86 21.87
C GLN A 134 -13.31 -5.29 21.63
N LEU A 135 -14.02 -6.28 22.18
CA LEU A 135 -13.86 -7.67 21.77
C LEU A 135 -14.55 -7.87 20.42
N VAL A 136 -13.86 -8.53 19.52
CA VAL A 136 -14.30 -8.80 18.16
C VAL A 136 -14.17 -10.30 17.91
N SER A 137 -15.24 -10.89 17.37
CA SER A 137 -15.23 -12.28 16.94
C SER A 137 -14.33 -12.43 15.72
N CYS A 138 -13.32 -13.30 15.82
CA CYS A 138 -12.35 -13.58 14.78
C CYS A 138 -12.44 -15.05 14.36
N GLU A 139 -12.64 -15.29 13.06
CA GLU A 139 -12.71 -16.62 12.46
C GLU A 139 -11.38 -16.96 11.81
N PHE A 140 -10.75 -18.05 12.26
CA PHE A 140 -9.50 -18.56 11.73
C PHE A 140 -9.70 -19.91 11.04
N THR A 141 -8.77 -20.30 10.15
CA THR A 141 -8.75 -21.65 9.58
C THR A 141 -8.70 -22.72 10.67
N ALA A 142 -9.57 -23.74 10.59
CA ALA A 142 -9.57 -24.85 11.55
C ALA A 142 -8.32 -25.74 11.41
N GLN A 143 -7.67 -25.76 10.24
CA GLN A 143 -6.38 -26.42 10.04
C GLN A 143 -5.21 -25.51 10.42
N ALA A 144 -4.22 -26.08 11.11
CA ALA A 144 -3.01 -25.39 11.56
C ALA A 144 -1.96 -25.50 10.47
N ASP A 145 -2.25 -24.86 9.34
CA ASP A 145 -1.38 -24.83 8.18
C ASP A 145 -1.57 -23.51 7.43
N ALA A 146 -0.45 -22.83 7.17
CA ALA A 146 -0.39 -21.57 6.44
C ALA A 146 0.09 -21.76 4.98
N SER A 147 0.32 -23.00 4.54
CA SER A 147 0.93 -23.34 3.24
C SER A 147 0.10 -22.93 2.04
N THR A 148 -1.21 -22.80 2.20
CA THR A 148 -2.13 -22.45 1.11
C THR A 148 -3.04 -21.29 1.50
N GLU A 149 -3.36 -20.45 0.53
CA GLU A 149 -4.34 -19.38 0.68
C GLU A 149 -5.75 -19.96 0.71
N VAL A 150 -6.58 -19.53 1.65
CA VAL A 150 -7.93 -20.07 1.87
C VAL A 150 -8.95 -18.96 1.71
N LEU A 151 -9.97 -19.19 0.88
CA LEU A 151 -11.12 -18.30 0.78
C LEU A 151 -12.16 -18.68 1.83
N ALA A 152 -12.70 -17.67 2.51
CA ALA A 152 -13.80 -17.86 3.44
C ALA A 152 -15.11 -18.15 2.68
N GLY A 153 -15.72 -19.30 2.92
CA GLY A 153 -17.00 -19.74 2.35
C GLY A 153 -17.88 -20.42 3.41
N PRO A 154 -19.12 -20.77 3.07
CA PRO A 154 -20.05 -21.43 4.00
C PRO A 154 -19.54 -22.75 4.57
N ASP A 155 -18.81 -23.51 3.75
CA ASP A 155 -18.27 -24.82 4.11
C ASP A 155 -16.81 -24.77 4.58
N THR A 156 -16.20 -23.58 4.65
CA THR A 156 -14.82 -23.43 5.10
C THR A 156 -14.75 -23.74 6.59
N PRO A 157 -13.99 -24.76 7.03
CA PRO A 157 -13.88 -25.09 8.45
C PRO A 157 -13.15 -23.99 9.21
N VAL A 158 -13.79 -23.44 10.24
CA VAL A 158 -13.25 -22.35 11.06
C VAL A 158 -13.21 -22.68 12.54
N ILE A 159 -12.32 -21.99 13.25
CA ILE A 159 -12.40 -21.80 14.70
C ILE A 159 -12.67 -20.33 14.99
N THR A 160 -13.49 -20.06 16.00
CA THR A 160 -13.86 -18.69 16.37
C THR A 160 -13.25 -18.36 17.73
N VAL A 161 -12.59 -17.21 17.81
CA VAL A 161 -12.00 -16.68 19.04
C VAL A 161 -12.36 -15.20 19.18
N GLU A 162 -12.74 -14.78 20.37
CA GLU A 162 -12.92 -13.37 20.69
C GLU A 162 -11.57 -12.73 21.01
N LEU A 163 -11.19 -11.71 20.25
CA LEU A 163 -9.94 -10.97 20.46
C LEU A 163 -10.25 -9.48 20.64
N ARG A 164 -9.51 -8.82 21.54
CA ARG A 164 -9.63 -7.37 21.69
C ARG A 164 -8.94 -6.67 20.54
N LEU A 165 -9.64 -5.78 19.85
CA LEU A 165 -9.03 -4.90 18.86
C LEU A 165 -8.27 -3.78 19.57
N ARG A 166 -6.99 -3.59 19.27
CA ARG A 166 -6.18 -2.50 19.83
C ARG A 166 -6.64 -1.14 19.30
N THR A 167 -6.33 -0.10 20.07
CA THR A 167 -6.39 1.27 19.57
C THR A 167 -5.18 1.57 18.67
N PHE A 168 -5.42 2.24 17.54
CA PHE A 168 -4.41 2.55 16.53
C PHE A 168 -3.55 3.75 16.87
N PHE A 169 -4.13 4.70 17.58
CA PHE A 169 -3.47 5.94 18.00
C PHE A 169 -3.49 6.07 19.52
N GLU A 170 -2.54 6.83 20.05
CA GLU A 170 -2.60 7.27 21.44
C GLU A 170 -3.78 8.24 21.63
N PRO A 171 -4.48 8.20 22.78
CA PRO A 171 -5.65 9.05 23.04
C PRO A 171 -5.36 10.53 22.76
N ASP A 172 -6.27 11.18 22.03
CA ASP A 172 -6.20 12.61 21.69
C ASP A 172 -4.95 13.06 20.92
N THR A 173 -4.25 12.13 20.25
CA THR A 173 -3.10 12.44 19.39
C THR A 173 -3.21 11.80 17.99
N ALA A 174 -2.30 12.18 17.10
CA ALA A 174 -2.07 11.50 15.83
C ALA A 174 -0.89 10.49 15.90
N ALA A 175 -0.31 10.27 17.08
CA ALA A 175 0.79 9.32 17.25
C ALA A 175 0.26 7.89 17.27
N PHE A 176 0.96 6.97 16.61
CA PHE A 176 0.60 5.55 16.63
C PHE A 176 0.78 4.98 18.03
N ASN A 177 -0.11 4.06 18.40
CA ASN A 177 0.02 3.30 19.62
C ASN A 177 1.32 2.45 19.58
N PRO A 178 2.26 2.61 20.53
CA PRO A 178 3.52 1.87 20.53
C PRO A 178 3.35 0.35 20.73
N ALA A 179 2.17 -0.11 21.17
CA ALA A 179 1.85 -1.53 21.21
C ALA A 179 1.61 -2.13 19.81
N LEU A 180 1.34 -1.31 18.79
CA LEU A 180 1.16 -1.76 17.40
C LEU A 180 2.47 -1.82 16.64
N LEU A 181 3.28 -0.77 16.76
CA LEU A 181 4.50 -0.57 16.00
C LEU A 181 5.69 -0.33 16.93
N GLN A 182 6.76 -1.07 16.68
CA GLN A 182 8.07 -0.88 17.27
C GLN A 182 8.97 -0.04 16.36
N PRO A 183 10.01 0.61 16.90
CA PRO A 183 10.99 1.34 16.11
C PRO A 183 11.55 0.51 14.95
N GLY A 184 11.54 1.08 13.74
CA GLY A 184 12.04 0.44 12.52
C GLY A 184 11.01 -0.41 11.76
N GLU A 185 9.87 -0.78 12.36
CA GLU A 185 8.94 -1.70 11.70
C GLU A 185 8.24 -1.12 10.48
N LEU A 186 8.09 0.20 10.41
CA LEU A 186 7.57 0.87 9.21
C LEU A 186 8.55 0.83 8.04
N THR A 187 9.83 0.53 8.25
CA THR A 187 10.85 0.58 7.18
C THR A 187 11.61 -0.73 7.01
N GLN A 188 11.48 -1.68 7.94
CA GLN A 188 12.26 -2.93 7.95
C GLN A 188 12.03 -3.83 6.73
N GLY A 189 10.83 -3.78 6.15
CA GLY A 189 10.46 -4.56 4.98
C GLY A 189 10.77 -3.87 3.64
N LEU A 190 11.25 -2.62 3.69
CA LEU A 190 11.62 -1.86 2.51
C LEU A 190 12.98 -2.31 1.98
N CYS A 191 13.22 -2.10 0.69
CA CYS A 191 14.52 -2.39 0.11
C CYS A 191 15.62 -1.51 0.73
N ALA A 192 16.73 -2.16 1.07
CA ALA A 192 17.94 -1.50 1.55
C ALA A 192 19.12 -1.89 0.64
N PRO A 193 19.76 -0.93 -0.05
CA PRO A 193 19.43 0.50 -0.11
C PRO A 193 18.18 0.78 -0.95
N TRP A 194 17.43 1.85 -0.61
CA TRP A 194 16.14 2.18 -1.24
C TRP A 194 16.25 2.53 -2.73
N GLN A 195 17.42 3.00 -3.19
CA GLN A 195 17.63 3.38 -4.59
C GLN A 195 17.47 2.18 -5.56
N ASN A 196 17.68 0.95 -5.10
CA ASN A 196 17.45 -0.24 -5.92
C ASN A 196 15.97 -0.35 -6.32
N ASP A 197 15.10 -0.30 -5.31
CA ASP A 197 13.65 -0.34 -5.51
C ASP A 197 13.19 0.89 -6.30
N TYR A 198 13.72 2.05 -5.96
CA TYR A 198 13.47 3.29 -6.68
C TYR A 198 13.75 3.18 -8.18
N ARG A 199 14.79 2.44 -8.59
CA ARG A 199 15.12 2.21 -10.00
C ARG A 199 14.32 1.07 -10.61
N GLU A 200 13.96 0.05 -9.83
CA GLU A 200 13.35 -1.19 -10.32
C GLU A 200 11.84 -1.16 -10.48
N CYS A 201 11.16 -0.36 -9.65
CA CYS A 201 9.71 -0.28 -9.70
C CYS A 201 9.22 0.03 -11.11
N ALA A 202 8.22 -0.73 -11.54
CA ALA A 202 7.66 -0.60 -12.88
C ALA A 202 6.99 0.76 -13.08
N CYS A 203 6.71 1.10 -14.33
CA CYS A 203 6.07 2.37 -14.68
C CYS A 203 4.75 2.58 -13.91
N TYR A 204 4.54 3.79 -13.40
CA TYR A 204 3.32 4.29 -12.76
C TYR A 204 2.95 3.65 -11.42
N TYR A 205 3.86 2.85 -10.86
CA TYR A 205 3.62 2.14 -9.61
C TYR A 205 3.36 3.12 -8.45
N TRP A 206 4.14 4.21 -8.38
CA TRP A 206 4.00 5.25 -7.34
C TRP A 206 4.02 6.65 -7.93
N ALA A 207 3.28 6.93 -9.01
CA ALA A 207 3.38 8.19 -9.76
C ALA A 207 3.23 9.50 -8.93
N ALA A 208 2.64 9.43 -7.73
CA ALA A 208 2.53 10.57 -6.80
C ALA A 208 3.83 10.85 -6.01
N SER A 209 4.61 9.82 -5.66
CA SER A 209 5.86 9.94 -4.89
C SER A 209 7.10 9.71 -5.75
N ARG A 210 6.97 8.86 -6.77
CA ARG A 210 7.97 8.57 -7.80
C ARG A 210 7.39 8.78 -9.22
N PRO A 211 7.30 10.03 -9.71
CA PRO A 211 6.81 10.35 -11.06
C PRO A 211 7.55 9.62 -12.20
N ASP A 212 6.85 8.89 -13.07
CA ASP A 212 7.48 8.35 -14.28
C ASP A 212 7.48 9.37 -15.43
N TYR A 213 6.35 10.08 -15.59
CA TYR A 213 6.10 11.00 -16.70
C TYR A 213 5.94 12.44 -16.19
N VAL A 214 6.86 13.31 -16.59
CA VAL A 214 7.00 14.68 -16.08
C VAL A 214 6.98 15.70 -17.22
N ASN A 215 6.90 16.99 -16.89
CA ASN A 215 6.84 18.10 -17.87
C ASN A 215 5.71 17.93 -18.90
N VAL A 216 4.56 17.43 -18.45
CA VAL A 216 3.49 16.98 -19.33
C VAL A 216 2.73 18.16 -19.94
N GLU A 217 2.70 18.22 -21.28
CA GLU A 217 1.99 19.20 -22.07
C GLU A 217 0.96 18.54 -22.99
N PRO A 218 -0.28 19.06 -23.08
CA PRO A 218 -1.28 18.57 -24.02
C PRO A 218 -0.85 18.83 -25.46
N GLY A 219 -0.86 17.78 -26.28
CA GLY A 219 -0.66 17.84 -27.71
C GLY A 219 -1.95 18.16 -28.46
N VAL A 220 -1.81 18.83 -29.62
CA VAL A 220 -2.93 19.19 -30.50
C VAL A 220 -3.66 17.97 -31.11
N ASN A 221 -3.05 16.80 -31.05
CA ASN A 221 -3.59 15.52 -31.52
C ASN A 221 -4.38 14.76 -30.42
N GLY A 222 -4.59 15.36 -29.25
CA GLY A 222 -5.23 14.71 -28.10
C GLY A 222 -4.32 13.75 -27.32
N LEU A 223 -3.05 13.60 -27.74
CA LEU A 223 -2.02 12.92 -26.94
C LEU A 223 -1.29 13.94 -26.06
N SER A 224 -0.47 13.47 -25.13
CA SER A 224 0.41 14.34 -24.33
C SER A 224 1.87 14.16 -24.74
N ARG A 225 2.69 15.19 -24.46
CA ARG A 225 4.14 15.18 -24.60
C ARG A 225 4.77 15.49 -23.25
N GLY A 226 5.97 14.99 -23.01
CA GLY A 226 6.65 15.12 -21.73
C GLY A 226 7.88 14.24 -21.68
N ASP A 227 8.54 14.22 -20.54
CA ASP A 227 9.81 13.54 -20.32
C ASP A 227 9.66 12.32 -19.43
N MET A 228 10.57 11.36 -19.59
CA MET A 228 10.81 10.35 -18.58
C MET A 228 11.63 10.98 -17.45
N TRP A 229 11.17 10.87 -16.20
CA TRP A 229 11.84 11.50 -15.05
C TRP A 229 13.31 11.09 -14.88
N PHE A 230 13.63 9.81 -15.11
CA PHE A 230 15.01 9.32 -15.06
C PHE A 230 15.85 9.71 -16.27
N ALA A 231 15.33 10.43 -17.26
CA ALA A 231 16.17 10.89 -18.35
C ALA A 231 17.27 11.81 -17.80
N LYS A 232 18.49 11.69 -18.31
CA LYS A 232 19.59 12.60 -17.95
C LYS A 232 19.44 13.98 -18.58
N LYS A 233 18.55 14.11 -19.57
CA LYS A 233 18.24 15.34 -20.30
C LYS A 233 16.76 15.43 -20.61
N ARG A 234 16.17 16.61 -20.44
CA ARG A 234 14.79 16.92 -20.87
C ARG A 234 14.78 17.25 -22.36
N THR A 235 13.88 16.62 -23.09
CA THR A 235 13.77 16.75 -24.56
C THR A 235 12.31 16.90 -25.02
N GLY A 236 11.35 16.85 -24.09
CA GLY A 236 9.92 16.82 -24.40
C GLY A 236 9.46 15.54 -25.11
N THR A 237 10.30 14.49 -25.07
CA THR A 237 10.03 13.19 -25.68
C THR A 237 10.28 12.08 -24.66
N TYR A 238 9.25 11.29 -24.37
CA TYR A 238 9.34 10.20 -23.43
C TYR A 238 10.27 9.10 -23.93
N ILE A 239 11.16 8.64 -23.06
CA ILE A 239 12.09 7.52 -23.32
C ILE A 239 11.58 6.32 -22.52
N PRO A 240 11.11 5.25 -23.18
CA PRO A 240 10.71 4.03 -22.48
C PRO A 240 11.88 3.41 -21.72
N ASP A 241 11.67 3.13 -20.43
CA ASP A 241 12.69 2.52 -19.59
C ASP A 241 12.76 1.01 -19.84
N ASN A 242 13.80 0.58 -20.55
CA ASN A 242 14.15 -0.81 -20.79
C ASN A 242 15.29 -1.30 -19.87
N ARG A 243 15.65 -0.52 -18.84
CA ARG A 243 16.75 -0.75 -17.89
C ARG A 243 18.16 -0.80 -18.47
N THR A 244 18.32 -0.50 -19.76
CA THR A 244 19.61 -0.56 -20.46
C THR A 244 19.94 0.71 -21.26
N ASP A 245 18.94 1.59 -21.46
CA ASP A 245 19.13 2.86 -22.15
C ASP A 245 20.02 3.82 -21.34
N THR A 246 21.19 4.13 -21.87
CA THR A 246 22.21 4.96 -21.21
C THR A 246 21.82 6.43 -21.07
N ARG A 247 20.73 6.86 -21.73
CA ARG A 247 20.14 8.18 -21.55
C ARG A 247 19.37 8.30 -20.24
N LEU A 248 19.09 7.19 -19.56
CA LEU A 248 18.42 7.15 -18.27
C LEU A 248 19.43 6.97 -17.12
N TYR A 249 19.10 7.49 -15.94
CA TYR A 249 19.88 7.26 -14.73
C TYR A 249 19.93 5.76 -14.38
N SER A 250 21.13 5.29 -14.09
CA SER A 250 21.44 3.93 -13.65
C SER A 250 21.44 3.85 -12.11
N TYR A 251 21.55 2.63 -11.58
CA TYR A 251 21.77 2.42 -10.14
C TYR A 251 23.01 3.15 -9.65
N ASP A 252 24.11 3.07 -10.39
CA ASP A 252 25.38 3.72 -10.04
C ASP A 252 25.26 5.24 -9.99
N ASP A 253 24.48 5.83 -10.89
CA ASP A 253 24.22 7.27 -10.88
C ASP A 253 23.45 7.63 -9.60
N LEU A 254 22.35 6.92 -9.30
CA LEU A 254 21.53 7.18 -8.12
C LEU A 254 22.29 6.96 -6.80
N PHE A 255 23.17 5.97 -6.73
CA PHE A 255 24.01 5.77 -5.54
C PHE A 255 25.00 6.89 -5.29
N LYS A 256 25.46 7.58 -6.34
CA LYS A 256 26.46 8.64 -6.24
C LYS A 256 25.82 10.01 -6.00
N SER A 257 24.75 10.31 -6.72
CA SER A 257 24.28 11.69 -6.89
C SER A 257 22.76 11.84 -7.00
N TRP A 258 21.96 10.91 -6.45
CA TRP A 258 20.48 11.00 -6.55
C TRP A 258 19.91 12.37 -6.15
N GLN A 259 20.50 13.07 -5.17
CA GLN A 259 20.05 14.39 -4.72
C GLN A 259 20.24 15.50 -5.76
N GLU A 260 21.23 15.32 -6.64
CA GLU A 260 21.53 16.24 -7.74
C GLU A 260 20.75 15.84 -9.01
N ASP A 261 20.56 14.53 -9.21
CA ASP A 261 19.96 13.97 -10.42
C ASP A 261 18.42 13.96 -10.40
N LEU A 262 17.82 13.78 -9.24
CA LEU A 262 16.36 13.73 -9.07
C LEU A 262 15.83 15.06 -8.54
N GLN A 263 15.24 15.83 -9.45
CA GLN A 263 14.68 17.14 -9.15
C GLN A 263 13.23 17.06 -8.66
N PHE A 264 12.85 17.99 -7.79
CA PHE A 264 11.46 18.15 -7.36
C PHE A 264 10.61 18.72 -8.49
N ILE A 265 9.37 18.25 -8.59
CA ILE A 265 8.39 18.83 -9.52
C ILE A 265 7.75 20.06 -8.88
N ILE A 266 8.02 21.22 -9.44
CA ILE A 266 7.44 22.50 -9.03
C ILE A 266 6.63 23.04 -10.20
N ARG A 267 5.34 23.32 -9.94
CA ARG A 267 4.41 23.82 -10.98
C ARG A 267 4.33 22.94 -12.23
N GLY A 268 4.49 21.63 -12.07
CA GLY A 268 4.40 20.64 -13.15
C GLY A 268 5.69 20.51 -13.96
N LYS A 269 6.76 21.19 -13.55
CA LYS A 269 8.08 21.12 -14.18
C LYS A 269 9.12 20.60 -13.19
N ASP A 270 10.03 19.76 -13.65
CA ASP A 270 11.13 19.22 -12.83
C ASP A 270 12.49 19.86 -13.15
N ALA A 271 12.51 20.87 -14.00
CA ALA A 271 13.66 21.71 -14.30
C ALA A 271 13.17 23.13 -14.62
N ASP A 272 14.01 24.13 -14.33
CA ASP A 272 13.72 25.55 -14.65
C ASP A 272 13.70 25.80 -16.16
N GLU A 273 14.51 25.04 -16.91
CA GLU A 273 14.53 25.03 -18.37
C GLU A 273 14.04 23.66 -18.87
N SER A 274 12.85 23.62 -19.48
CA SER A 274 12.24 22.42 -20.09
C SER A 274 12.02 22.63 -21.58
#